data_AF-A0A955YCJ8-F1
#
_entry.id   AF-A0A955YCJ8-F1
#
_cell.length_a   1.000
_cell.length_b   1.000
_cell.length_c   1.000
_cell.angle_alpha   90.00
_cell.angle_beta   90.00
_cell.angle_gamma   90.00
#
_symmetry.space_group_name_H-M   'P 1'
#
loop_
_entity.id
_entity.type
_entity.pdbx_description
1 polymer ?
#
loop_
_entity_poly.entity_id
_entity_poly.type
_entity_poly.pdbx_seq_one_letter_code
_entity_poly.pdbx_strand_id
1 'polypeptide(L)'
;RVAQGTRHPQTVALNGPLAFTVTLRDTAGVESTLDTAPYGIVPSPYRRPGVGAGAGWANAFSTLTLPLADFGGVDLTSLAAVRFDFGGTGGPVGRVALDDVMFVR
;
A
#
# COMPACT_ATOMS: atom_id res chain seq x y z
N ARG A 1 7.85 -2.00 -0.02
CA ARG A 1 7.68 -1.27 1.27
C ARG A 1 6.63 -0.18 1.12
N VAL A 2 5.86 0.09 2.18
CA VAL A 2 4.75 1.07 2.18
C VAL A 2 4.78 1.94 3.43
N ALA A 3 4.36 3.21 3.32
CA ALA A 3 4.20 4.09 4.48
C ALA A 3 3.09 5.13 4.25
N GLN A 4 2.55 5.69 5.33
CA GLN A 4 1.76 6.91 5.26
C GLN A 4 2.64 8.14 5.51
N GLY A 5 2.41 9.22 4.75
CA GLY A 5 3.13 10.49 4.94
C GLY A 5 2.73 11.20 6.24
N THR A 6 3.67 11.47 7.14
CA THR A 6 3.44 12.20 8.40
C THR A 6 3.06 13.67 8.17
N ARG A 7 2.25 14.23 9.09
CA ARG A 7 1.86 15.65 9.18
C ARG A 7 1.23 16.28 7.92
N HIS A 8 0.76 15.48 6.96
CA HIS A 8 0.03 15.98 5.81
C HIS A 8 -1.48 16.08 6.11
N PRO A 9 -2.19 17.14 5.66
CA PRO A 9 -3.63 17.28 5.91
C PRO A 9 -4.45 16.05 5.51
N GLN A 10 -4.11 15.42 4.38
CA GLN A 10 -4.83 14.21 3.92
C GLN A 10 -4.58 12.99 4.83
N THR A 11 -3.40 12.86 5.43
CA THR A 11 -3.11 11.77 6.37
C THR A 11 -3.77 12.03 7.73
N VAL A 12 -3.81 13.28 8.17
CA VAL A 12 -4.52 13.69 9.38
C VAL A 12 -6.03 13.47 9.22
N ALA A 13 -6.57 13.79 8.05
CA ALA A 13 -7.98 13.60 7.71
C ALA A 13 -8.37 12.11 7.63
N LEU A 14 -7.49 11.25 7.08
CA LEU A 14 -7.70 9.81 7.08
C LEU A 14 -7.80 9.24 8.50
N ASN A 15 -6.92 9.69 9.41
CA ASN A 15 -6.91 9.30 10.83
C ASN A 15 -6.99 7.79 11.09
N GLY A 16 -6.36 6.97 10.24
CA GLY A 16 -6.47 5.53 10.33
C GLY A 16 -5.48 4.79 9.44
N PRO A 17 -5.40 3.46 9.59
CA PRO A 17 -4.65 2.63 8.66
C PRO A 17 -5.30 2.65 7.28
N LEU A 18 -4.54 2.25 6.27
CA LEU A 18 -5.03 2.18 4.89
C LEU A 18 -4.71 0.80 4.30
N ALA A 19 -5.62 0.30 3.48
CA ALA A 19 -5.37 -0.81 2.56
C ALA A 19 -5.69 -0.34 1.13
N PHE A 20 -5.14 -1.04 0.16
CA PHE A 20 -5.36 -0.79 -1.26
C PHE A 20 -5.44 -2.14 -1.99
N THR A 21 -5.74 -2.14 -3.28
CA THR A 21 -5.70 -3.38 -4.07
C THR A 21 -4.51 -3.37 -5.02
N VAL A 22 -4.01 -4.56 -5.32
CA VAL A 22 -2.96 -4.78 -6.32
C VAL A 22 -3.53 -5.66 -7.42
N THR A 23 -3.42 -5.20 -8.66
CA THR A 23 -3.81 -5.97 -9.86
C THR A 23 -2.56 -6.42 -10.60
N LEU A 24 -2.44 -7.73 -10.87
CA LEU A 24 -1.50 -8.27 -11.86
C LEU A 24 -2.23 -8.48 -13.18
N ARG A 25 -1.56 -8.16 -14.29
CA ARG A 25 -2.04 -8.44 -15.64
C ARG A 25 -0.97 -9.16 -16.45
N ASP A 26 -1.32 -10.29 -17.07
CA ASP A 26 -0.42 -10.97 -18.00
C ASP A 26 -0.44 -10.37 -19.41
N THR A 27 0.41 -10.89 -20.29
CA THR A 27 0.50 -10.46 -21.69
C THR A 27 -0.69 -10.89 -22.55
N ALA A 28 -1.50 -11.85 -22.10
CA ALA A 28 -2.77 -12.23 -22.73
C ALA A 28 -3.94 -11.33 -22.29
N GLY A 29 -3.73 -10.47 -21.29
CA GLY A 29 -4.73 -9.55 -20.77
C GLY A 29 -5.57 -10.12 -19.63
N VAL A 30 -5.22 -11.28 -19.07
CA VAL A 30 -5.89 -11.82 -17.88
C VAL A 30 -5.44 -11.01 -16.66
N GLU A 31 -6.40 -10.65 -15.82
CA GLU A 31 -6.17 -9.85 -14.61
C GLU A 31 -6.55 -10.64 -13.35
N SER A 32 -5.79 -10.43 -12.27
CA SER A 32 -6.12 -10.90 -10.94
C SER A 32 -5.83 -9.80 -9.92
N THR A 33 -6.77 -9.57 -9.00
CA THR A 33 -6.73 -8.48 -8.03
C THR A 33 -6.77 -9.02 -6.62
N LEU A 34 -5.86 -8.55 -5.76
CA LEU A 34 -5.86 -8.85 -4.33
C LEU A 34 -6.06 -7.56 -3.51
N ASP A 35 -6.86 -7.65 -2.44
CA ASP A 35 -6.85 -6.68 -1.35
C ASP A 35 -5.62 -6.91 -0.47
N THR A 36 -4.91 -5.85 -0.11
CA THR A 36 -3.73 -5.96 0.75
C THR A 36 -4.09 -6.24 2.20
N ALA A 37 -5.29 -5.86 2.68
CA ALA A 37 -5.68 -5.90 4.08
C ALA A 37 -5.44 -7.25 4.79
N PRO A 38 -5.70 -8.43 4.16
CA PRO A 38 -5.41 -9.73 4.77
C PRO A 38 -3.92 -10.02 4.98
N TYR A 39 -3.05 -9.38 4.19
CA TYR A 39 -1.60 -9.59 4.18
C TYR A 39 -0.84 -8.52 4.97
N GLY A 40 -1.46 -7.34 5.12
CA GLY A 40 -0.91 -6.22 5.84
C GLY A 40 -1.62 -4.91 5.51
N ILE A 41 -1.44 -3.94 6.38
CA ILE A 41 -2.01 -2.60 6.23
C ILE A 41 -0.89 -1.56 6.20
N VAL A 42 -1.14 -0.44 5.54
CA VAL A 42 -0.29 0.75 5.68
C VAL A 42 -0.60 1.38 7.03
N PRO A 43 0.30 1.30 8.02
CA PRO A 43 -0.01 1.70 9.39
C PRO A 43 -0.23 3.21 9.46
N SER A 44 -1.11 3.64 10.38
CA SER A 44 -1.23 5.05 10.75
C SER A 44 0.12 5.58 11.19
N PRO A 45 0.54 6.79 10.80
CA PRO A 45 1.78 7.35 11.29
C PRO A 45 1.72 7.55 12.81
N TYR A 46 2.81 7.24 13.50
CA TYR A 46 2.89 7.46 14.94
C TYR A 46 2.87 8.96 15.25
N ARG A 47 1.80 9.41 15.92
CA ARG A 47 1.62 10.81 16.33
C ARG A 47 2.49 11.10 17.56
N ARG A 48 3.81 11.32 17.38
CA ARG A 48 4.67 11.78 18.49
C ARG A 48 4.18 13.16 18.93
N PRO A 49 3.98 13.45 20.21
CA PRO A 49 3.71 14.81 20.67
C PRO A 49 4.95 15.74 20.63
N GLY A 50 6.14 15.20 20.31
CA GLY A 50 7.39 15.96 20.20
C GLY A 50 8.04 16.28 21.56
N VAL A 51 9.13 17.06 21.52
CA VAL A 51 9.55 17.96 22.59
C VAL A 51 9.06 19.35 22.16
N GLY A 52 8.18 19.97 22.94
CA GLY A 52 7.33 21.09 22.48
C GLY A 52 6.00 20.62 21.87
N ALA A 53 5.18 21.52 21.33
CA ALA A 53 3.81 21.22 20.84
C ALA A 53 3.75 20.49 19.46
N GLY A 54 4.83 19.84 19.02
CA GLY A 54 5.01 19.40 17.63
C GLY A 54 4.77 17.91 17.37
N ALA A 55 3.98 17.58 16.34
CA ALA A 55 3.81 16.20 15.87
C ALA A 55 5.10 15.63 15.20
N GLY A 56 5.43 14.34 15.43
CA GLY A 56 6.63 13.68 14.86
C GLY A 56 6.71 13.64 13.33
N TRP A 57 7.92 13.42 12.79
CA TRP A 57 8.28 13.65 11.38
C TRP A 57 8.63 12.40 10.55
N ALA A 58 8.72 11.22 11.16
CA ALA A 58 9.22 10.03 10.48
C ALA A 58 8.08 9.21 9.86
N ASN A 59 8.14 8.98 8.54
CA ASN A 59 7.31 7.98 7.88
C ASN A 59 7.84 6.60 8.25
N ALA A 60 7.04 5.80 8.97
CA ALA A 60 7.40 4.44 9.31
C ALA A 60 7.06 3.53 8.12
N PHE A 61 8.07 3.12 7.36
CA PHE A 61 7.88 2.11 6.32
C PHE A 61 7.69 0.74 6.93
N SER A 62 6.69 0.01 6.44
CA SER A 62 6.49 -1.41 6.67
C SER A 62 6.70 -2.20 5.38
N THR A 63 7.04 -3.47 5.52
CA THR A 63 7.05 -4.41 4.40
C THR A 63 5.66 -5.01 4.25
N LEU A 64 5.15 -5.02 3.02
CA LEU A 64 3.93 -5.69 2.62
C LEU A 64 4.32 -6.73 1.58
N THR A 65 3.98 -7.99 1.83
CA THR A 65 4.29 -9.12 0.95
C THR A 65 2.98 -9.77 0.53
N LEU A 66 2.76 -9.86 -0.78
CA LEU A 66 1.63 -10.58 -1.36
C LEU A 66 2.15 -11.88 -1.98
N PRO A 67 1.66 -13.06 -1.56
CA PRO A 67 2.02 -14.31 -2.20
C PRO A 67 1.60 -14.31 -3.66
N LEU A 68 2.54 -14.59 -4.58
CA LEU A 68 2.21 -14.66 -6.01
C LEU A 68 1.19 -15.77 -6.31
N ALA A 69 1.17 -16.84 -5.51
CA ALA A 69 0.22 -17.95 -5.65
C ALA A 69 -1.24 -17.56 -5.40
N ASP A 70 -1.50 -16.43 -4.74
CA ASP A 70 -2.86 -15.98 -4.46
C ASP A 70 -3.46 -15.22 -5.66
N PHE A 71 -2.65 -14.83 -6.64
CA PHE A 71 -3.11 -14.26 -7.91
C PHE A 71 -3.57 -15.37 -8.86
N GLY A 72 -4.84 -15.77 -8.72
CA GLY A 72 -5.43 -16.83 -9.54
C GLY A 72 -5.62 -16.43 -11.01
N GLY A 73 -5.35 -17.37 -11.92
CA GLY A 73 -5.69 -17.27 -13.35
C GLY A 73 -4.70 -16.50 -14.23
N VAL A 74 -3.74 -15.78 -13.64
CA VAL A 74 -2.74 -15.00 -14.37
C VAL A 74 -1.51 -15.84 -14.67
N ASP A 75 -0.95 -15.71 -15.88
CA ASP A 75 0.36 -16.29 -16.21
C ASP A 75 1.51 -15.51 -15.54
N LEU A 76 1.96 -16.00 -14.39
CA LEU A 76 3.08 -15.43 -13.63
C LEU A 76 4.44 -15.53 -14.34
N THR A 77 4.54 -16.31 -15.42
CA THR A 77 5.76 -16.36 -16.24
C THR A 77 5.83 -15.24 -17.26
N SER A 78 4.72 -14.52 -17.48
CA SER A 78 4.57 -13.51 -18.53
C SER A 78 3.69 -12.33 -18.09
N LEU A 79 4.17 -11.55 -17.13
CA LEU A 79 3.47 -10.36 -16.64
C LEU A 79 3.70 -9.13 -17.54
N ALA A 80 2.62 -8.43 -17.86
CA ALA A 80 2.65 -7.19 -18.63
C ALA A 80 2.57 -5.93 -17.74
N ALA A 81 1.89 -6.01 -16.60
CA ALA A 81 1.71 -4.86 -15.72
C ALA A 81 1.44 -5.24 -14.25
N VAL A 82 1.81 -4.33 -13.36
CA VAL A 82 1.34 -4.26 -11.97
C VAL A 82 0.62 -2.93 -11.80
N ARG A 83 -0.60 -2.97 -11.28
CA ARG A 83 -1.37 -1.77 -10.94
C ARG A 83 -1.59 -1.72 -9.42
N PHE A 84 -1.33 -0.56 -8.84
CA PHE A 84 -1.65 -0.24 -7.46
C PHE A 84 -2.86 0.68 -7.44
N ASP A 85 -3.97 0.21 -6.88
CA ASP A 85 -5.24 0.91 -6.93
C ASP A 85 -5.56 1.52 -5.55
N PHE A 86 -5.38 2.84 -5.46
CA PHE A 86 -5.66 3.62 -4.26
C PHE A 86 -7.05 4.27 -4.35
N GLY A 87 -7.73 4.44 -3.21
CA GLY A 87 -9.01 5.16 -3.15
C GLY A 87 -10.27 4.28 -3.07
N GLY A 88 -10.15 2.95 -3.10
CA GLY A 88 -11.27 2.02 -2.86
C GLY A 88 -11.67 1.92 -1.38
N THR A 89 -11.44 0.75 -0.76
CA THR A 89 -11.76 0.49 0.66
C THR A 89 -11.06 1.43 1.64
N GLY A 90 -9.97 2.09 1.23
CA GLY A 90 -9.24 3.10 2.02
C GLY A 90 -9.80 4.54 1.94
N GLY A 91 -10.80 4.81 1.09
CA GLY A 91 -11.40 6.13 0.92
C GLY A 91 -10.54 7.14 0.13
N PRO A 92 -11.09 8.34 -0.18
CA PRO A 92 -10.47 9.29 -1.11
C PRO A 92 -9.37 10.17 -0.48
N VAL A 93 -8.97 9.89 0.76
CA VAL A 93 -8.01 10.69 1.53
C VAL A 93 -6.88 9.83 2.04
N GLY A 94 -5.68 10.41 2.07
CA GLY A 94 -4.48 9.76 2.54
C GLY A 94 -3.30 10.11 1.65
N ARG A 95 -2.09 9.76 2.09
CA ARG A 95 -0.88 9.87 1.30
C ARG A 95 -0.03 8.65 1.53
N VAL A 96 0.13 7.84 0.50
CA VAL A 96 0.91 6.60 0.55
C VAL A 96 2.26 6.82 -0.13
N ALA A 97 3.32 6.34 0.50
CA ALA A 97 4.63 6.18 -0.12
C ALA A 97 4.84 4.71 -0.46
N LEU A 98 5.34 4.45 -1.66
CA LEU A 98 5.82 3.13 -2.10
C LEU A 98 7.33 3.21 -2.27
N ASP A 99 8.03 2.17 -1.86
CA ASP A 99 9.48 2.04 -2.01
C ASP A 99 9.86 0.56 -2.17
N ASP A 100 10.92 0.23 -2.90
CA ASP A 100 11.34 -1.15 -3.22
C ASP A 100 10.18 -2.08 -3.64
N VAL A 101 9.55 -1.75 -4.77
CA VAL A 101 8.63 -2.68 -5.43
C VAL A 101 9.46 -3.75 -6.13
N MET A 102 9.32 -5.00 -5.70
CA MET A 102 10.10 -6.12 -6.23
C MET A 102 9.26 -7.39 -6.38
N PHE A 103 9.62 -8.18 -7.39
CA PHE A 103 9.21 -9.57 -7.49
C PHE A 103 10.33 -10.44 -6.94
N VAL A 104 10.01 -11.23 -5.93
CA VAL A 104 10.91 -12.20 -5.32
C VAL A 104 10.33 -13.58 -5.55
N ARG A 105 11.18 -14.50 -6.03
CA ARG A 105 10.84 -15.90 -6.25
C ARG A 105 11.40 -16.75 -5.12
#